data_AF-A0A497AHQ3-F1
#
_entry.id   AF-A0A497AHQ3-F1
#
_cell.length_a   1.000
_cell.length_b   1.000
_cell.length_c   1.000
_cell.angle_alpha   90.00
_cell.angle_beta   90.00
_cell.angle_gamma   90.00
#
_symmetry.space_group_name_H-M   'P 1'
#
loop_
_entity.id
_entity.type
_entity.pdbx_description
1 polymer ?
#
loop_
_entity_poly.entity_id
_entity_poly.type
_entity_poly.pdbx_seq_one_letter_code
_entity_poly.pdbx_strand_id
1 'polypeptide(L)'
;MDRLLNTCAWCNKEIPEDVEVFGFGAKSQPGVDFSEQEGTIIQLPLALAGRTVSAIVVTSDSEAKRDGYDFAFLACSQKCAQSLKEALQREIDLIESVR
;
A
#
# COMPACT_ATOMS: atom_id res chain seq x y z
N MET A 1 -6.98 -16.23 -7.45
CA MET A 1 -7.06 -14.79 -7.12
C MET A 1 -6.27 -14.49 -5.83
N ASP A 2 -5.88 -15.52 -5.07
CA ASP A 2 -5.25 -15.44 -3.74
C ASP A 2 -3.77 -15.04 -3.68
N ARG A 3 -3.03 -15.11 -4.79
CA ARG A 3 -1.57 -14.93 -4.82
C ARG A 3 -1.06 -13.53 -4.44
N LEU A 4 -1.93 -12.53 -4.40
CA LEU A 4 -1.53 -11.16 -4.09
C LEU A 4 -1.55 -10.88 -2.58
N LEU A 5 -2.33 -11.64 -1.79
CA LEU A 5 -2.41 -11.47 -0.34
C LEU A 5 -1.14 -11.97 0.37
N ASN A 6 -0.42 -12.89 -0.24
CA ASN A 6 0.86 -13.42 0.23
C ASN A 6 2.04 -12.87 -0.59
N THR A 7 1.93 -11.70 -1.20
CA THR A 7 3.05 -11.07 -1.94
C THR A 7 3.49 -9.77 -1.27
N CYS A 8 4.80 -9.62 -1.07
CA CYS A 8 5.38 -8.39 -0.56
C CYS A 8 5.17 -7.25 -1.56
N ALA A 9 4.45 -6.20 -1.13
CA ALA A 9 4.13 -5.04 -1.95
C ALA A 9 5.37 -4.28 -2.46
N TRP A 10 6.53 -4.44 -1.81
CA TRP A 10 7.77 -3.82 -2.24
C TRP A 10 8.62 -4.73 -3.13
N CYS A 11 8.98 -5.94 -2.71
CA CYS A 11 9.94 -6.77 -3.45
C CYS A 11 9.29 -7.75 -4.42
N ASN A 12 7.95 -7.82 -4.46
CA ASN A 12 7.14 -8.74 -5.26
C ASN A 12 7.47 -10.22 -5.05
N LYS A 13 8.14 -10.55 -3.93
CA LYS A 13 8.37 -11.93 -3.51
C LYS A 13 7.19 -12.41 -2.69
N GLU A 14 6.91 -13.70 -2.81
CA GLU A 14 5.98 -14.39 -1.94
C GLU A 14 6.44 -14.28 -0.47
N ILE A 15 5.49 -13.98 0.40
CA ILE A 15 5.62 -13.99 1.86
C ILE A 15 5.16 -15.38 2.31
N PRO A 16 6.03 -16.19 2.94
CA PRO A 16 5.64 -17.48 3.50
C PRO A 16 4.53 -17.33 4.56
N GLU A 17 3.71 -18.36 4.76
CA GLU A 17 2.57 -18.31 5.70
C GLU A 17 3.00 -18.20 7.17
N ASP A 18 4.16 -18.75 7.52
CA ASP A 18 4.66 -18.84 8.91
C ASP A 18 5.76 -17.81 9.24
N VAL A 19 5.76 -16.64 8.58
CA VAL A 19 6.71 -15.57 8.90
C VAL A 19 6.00 -14.28 9.33
N GLU A 20 6.72 -13.46 10.09
CA GLU A 20 6.25 -12.13 10.46
C GLU A 20 6.00 -11.28 9.21
N VAL A 21 4.82 -10.65 9.16
CA VAL A 21 4.40 -9.75 8.09
C VAL A 21 4.38 -8.32 8.61
N PHE A 22 4.99 -7.41 7.86
CA PHE A 22 5.10 -6.00 8.23
C PHE A 22 4.05 -5.19 7.49
N GLY A 23 2.91 -4.95 8.15
CA GLY A 23 1.80 -4.17 7.62
C GLY A 23 1.89 -2.67 7.96
N PHE A 24 1.42 -1.80 7.07
CA PHE A 24 1.16 -0.40 7.40
C PHE A 24 0.08 0.21 6.51
N GLY A 25 -0.58 1.25 7.05
CA GLY A 25 -1.62 2.01 6.34
C GLY A 25 -1.10 3.25 5.62
N ALA A 26 -1.79 3.67 4.56
CA ALA A 26 -1.60 4.97 3.91
C ALA A 26 -2.94 5.64 3.60
N LYS A 27 -2.90 6.98 3.49
CA LYS A 27 -4.07 7.79 3.11
C LYS A 27 -4.00 8.15 1.65
N SER A 28 -5.14 8.22 0.98
CA SER A 28 -5.21 8.80 -0.36
C SER A 28 -5.24 10.32 -0.29
N GLN A 29 -5.12 10.97 -1.46
CA GLN A 29 -5.41 12.39 -1.55
C GLN A 29 -6.89 12.67 -1.21
N PRO A 30 -7.20 13.86 -0.65
CA PRO A 30 -8.57 14.26 -0.40
C PRO A 30 -9.42 14.24 -1.67
N GLY A 31 -10.65 13.74 -1.57
CA GLY A 31 -11.61 13.73 -2.68
C GLY A 31 -11.48 12.54 -3.64
N VAL A 32 -10.56 11.60 -3.38
CA VAL A 32 -10.51 10.34 -4.12
C VAL A 32 -11.42 9.32 -3.44
N ASP A 33 -12.33 8.72 -4.20
CA ASP A 33 -13.27 7.70 -3.73
C ASP A 33 -12.81 6.30 -4.16
N PHE A 34 -12.77 5.37 -3.19
CA PHE A 34 -12.41 3.97 -3.39
C PHE A 34 -13.54 2.99 -3.00
N SER A 35 -14.77 3.50 -2.82
CA SER A 35 -15.91 2.70 -2.34
C SER A 35 -16.19 1.46 -3.21
N GLU A 36 -16.00 1.56 -4.53
CA GLU A 36 -16.21 0.43 -5.46
C GLU A 36 -15.07 -0.60 -5.44
N GLN A 37 -13.94 -0.26 -4.81
CA GLN A 37 -12.72 -1.08 -4.77
C GLN A 37 -12.44 -1.62 -3.37
N GLU A 38 -13.31 -1.39 -2.38
CA GLU A 38 -13.13 -1.90 -1.02
C GLU A 38 -12.88 -3.42 -0.99
N GLY A 39 -11.89 -3.85 -0.21
CA GLY A 39 -11.51 -5.25 -0.09
C GLY A 39 -10.77 -5.81 -1.32
N THR A 40 -10.50 -4.98 -2.34
CA THR A 40 -9.73 -5.39 -3.52
C THR A 40 -8.26 -4.98 -3.41
N ILE A 41 -7.42 -5.61 -4.23
CA ILE A 41 -6.02 -5.24 -4.39
C ILE A 41 -5.88 -4.44 -5.67
N ILE A 42 -5.43 -3.19 -5.55
CA ILE A 42 -5.11 -2.32 -6.67
C ILE A 42 -3.60 -2.25 -6.88
N GLN A 43 -3.22 -1.89 -8.10
CA GLN A 43 -1.84 -1.66 -8.49
C GLN A 43 -1.56 -0.15 -8.50
N LEU A 44 -0.64 0.30 -7.65
CA LEU A 44 -0.22 1.70 -7.57
C LEU A 44 1.13 1.89 -8.26
N PRO A 45 1.21 2.62 -9.38
CA PRO A 45 2.47 2.98 -9.99
C PRO A 45 3.17 4.06 -9.16
N LEU A 46 4.43 3.82 -8.81
CA LEU A 46 5.35 4.78 -8.17
C LEU A 46 6.37 5.21 -9.23
N ALA A 47 6.13 6.38 -9.84
CA ALA A 47 6.91 6.91 -10.95
C ALA A 47 8.38 7.15 -10.57
N LEU A 48 8.64 7.76 -9.41
CA LEU A 48 10.00 8.06 -8.93
C LEU A 48 10.78 6.81 -8.56
N ALA A 49 10.09 5.76 -8.09
CA ALA A 49 10.70 4.47 -7.81
C ALA A 49 10.78 3.54 -9.04
N GLY A 50 10.21 3.95 -10.17
CA GLY A 50 10.19 3.18 -11.42
C GLY A 50 9.51 1.82 -11.28
N ARG A 51 8.47 1.71 -10.45
CA ARG A 51 7.84 0.41 -10.14
C ARG A 51 6.39 0.50 -9.71
N THR A 52 5.71 -0.63 -9.76
CA THR A 52 4.31 -0.78 -9.32
C THR A 52 4.25 -1.61 -8.04
N VAL A 53 3.41 -1.17 -7.10
CA VAL A 53 3.23 -1.80 -5.80
C VAL A 53 1.77 -2.21 -5.62
N SER A 54 1.54 -3.29 -4.88
CA SER A 54 0.18 -3.76 -4.58
C SER A 54 -0.34 -3.10 -3.30
N ALA A 55 -1.54 -2.51 -3.36
CA ALA A 55 -2.21 -1.91 -2.21
C ALA A 55 -3.57 -2.58 -2.00
N ILE A 56 -3.89 -2.92 -0.76
CA ILE A 56 -5.22 -3.38 -0.38
C ILE A 56 -6.05 -2.14 -0.08
N VAL A 57 -7.19 -1.98 -0.75
CA VAL A 57 -8.15 -0.93 -0.41
C VAL A 57 -8.91 -1.37 0.84
N VAL A 58 -8.77 -0.60 1.92
CA VAL A 58 -9.38 -0.96 3.21
C VAL A 58 -10.90 -0.79 3.14
N THR A 59 -11.63 -1.73 3.73
CA THR A 59 -13.10 -1.69 3.76
C THR A 59 -13.59 -0.64 4.76
N SER A 60 -14.75 -0.07 4.49
CA SER A 60 -15.38 0.99 5.29
C SER A 60 -15.65 0.60 6.75
N ASP A 61 -15.84 -0.68 7.02
CA ASP A 61 -16.11 -1.25 8.34
C ASP A 61 -14.85 -1.59 9.17
N SER A 62 -13.67 -1.54 8.55
CA SER A 62 -12.38 -1.92 9.16
C SER A 62 -11.86 -0.93 10.20
N GLU A 63 -11.03 -1.41 11.14
CA GLU A 63 -10.31 -0.54 12.10
C GLU A 63 -9.37 0.43 11.38
N ALA A 64 -8.70 -0.02 10.32
CA ALA A 64 -7.81 0.83 9.51
C ALA A 64 -8.55 2.04 8.91
N LYS A 65 -9.80 1.86 8.45
CA LYS A 65 -10.60 2.98 7.96
C LYS A 65 -10.97 3.95 9.08
N ARG A 66 -11.26 3.45 10.29
CA ARG A 66 -11.53 4.30 11.47
C ARG A 66 -10.31 5.13 11.87
N ASP A 67 -9.10 4.61 11.66
CA ASP A 67 -7.84 5.34 11.83
C ASP A 67 -7.54 6.29 10.65
N GLY A 68 -8.41 6.33 9.65
CA GLY A 68 -8.35 7.23 8.51
C GLY A 68 -7.39 6.78 7.40
N TYR A 69 -7.05 5.50 7.34
CA TYR A 69 -6.32 4.92 6.21
C TYR A 69 -7.26 4.51 5.09
N ASP A 70 -6.79 4.61 3.86
CA ASP A 70 -7.50 4.18 2.64
C ASP A 70 -6.87 2.93 2.03
N PHE A 71 -5.58 2.73 2.31
CA PHE A 71 -4.81 1.60 1.83
C PHE A 71 -4.10 0.87 2.97
N ALA A 72 -3.91 -0.43 2.80
CA ALA A 72 -2.99 -1.24 3.58
C ALA A 72 -1.96 -1.91 2.65
N PHE A 73 -0.73 -2.03 3.14
CA PHE A 73 0.37 -2.68 2.44
C PHE A 73 0.95 -3.80 3.29
N LEU A 74 1.41 -4.87 2.63
CA LEU A 74 2.08 -6.00 3.26
C LEU A 74 3.53 -6.08 2.79
N ALA A 75 4.47 -6.27 3.72
CA ALA A 75 5.89 -6.43 3.41
C ALA A 75 6.51 -7.62 4.14
N CYS A 76 7.46 -8.29 3.47
CA CYS A 76 8.18 -9.45 4.02
C CYS A 76 9.27 -9.11 5.05
N SER A 77 9.57 -7.83 5.26
CA SER A 77 10.60 -7.36 6.20
C SER A 77 10.40 -5.89 6.54
N GLN A 78 10.92 -5.47 7.70
CA GLN A 78 10.97 -4.04 8.07
C GLN A 78 11.66 -3.19 7.01
N LYS A 79 12.72 -3.71 6.38
CA LYS A 79 13.42 -3.02 5.28
C LYS A 79 12.50 -2.77 4.08
N CYS A 80 11.72 -3.77 3.69
CA CYS A 80 10.76 -3.62 2.59
C CYS A 80 9.65 -2.62 2.94
N ALA A 81 9.13 -2.67 4.17
CA ALA A 81 8.13 -1.70 4.64
C ALA A 81 8.69 -0.27 4.62
N GLN A 82 9.91 -0.08 5.13
CA GLN A 82 10.56 1.23 5.16
C GLN A 82 10.84 1.77 3.75
N SER A 83 11.38 0.95 2.84
CA SER A 83 11.61 1.37 1.46
C SER A 83 10.32 1.74 0.72
N LEU A 84 9.22 1.01 0.98
CA LEU A 84 7.92 1.34 0.41
C LEU A 84 7.37 2.66 0.96
N LYS A 85 7.47 2.89 2.28
CA LYS A 85 7.07 4.16 2.90
C LYS A 85 7.85 5.34 2.33
N GLU A 86 9.16 5.21 2.21
CA GLU A 86 10.02 6.24 1.62
C GLU A 86 9.67 6.51 0.15
N ALA A 87 9.37 5.47 -0.62
CA ALA A 87 8.96 5.63 -2.01
C ALA A 87 7.62 6.37 -2.13
N LEU A 88 6.62 6.00 -1.32
CA LEU A 88 5.33 6.69 -1.27
C LEU A 88 5.50 8.17 -0.87
N GLN A 89 6.32 8.45 0.14
CA GLN A 89 6.57 9.82 0.58
C GLN A 89 7.18 10.68 -0.53
N ARG A 90 8.13 10.14 -1.31
CA ARG A 90 8.73 10.88 -2.43
C ARG A 90 7.71 11.22 -3.52
N GLU A 91 6.75 10.34 -3.80
CA GLU A 91 5.67 10.65 -4.76
C GLU A 91 4.81 11.80 -4.24
N ILE A 92 4.48 11.79 -2.94
CA ILE A 92 3.72 12.87 -2.29
C ILE A 92 4.48 14.19 -2.38
N ASP A 93 5.76 14.20 -1.99
CA ASP A 93 6.61 15.39 -2.02
C ASP A 93 6.69 15.99 -3.44
N LEU A 94 6.77 15.15 -4.47
CA LEU A 94 6.75 15.60 -5.86
C LEU A 94 5.43 16.26 -6.23
N ILE A 95 4.30 15.64 -5.89
CA ILE A 95 2.97 16.18 -6.21
C ILE A 95 2.73 17.51 -5.48
N GLU A 96 3.15 17.62 -4.23
CA GLU A 96 3.06 18.86 -3.45
C GLU A 96 3.98 19.97 -3.99
N SER A 97 5.13 19.62 -4.57
CA SER A 97 6.07 20.61 -5.12
C SER A 97 5.58 21.34 -6.38
N VAL A 98 4.56 20.79 -7.06
CA VAL A 98 3.98 21.34 -8.30
C VAL A 98 2.60 21.99 -8.04
N ARG A 99 2.11 21.97 -6.79
CA ARG A 99 0.79 22.47 -6.41
C ARG A 99 0.79 23.94 -5.98
#